data_AF-B4QC25-F1
#
_entry.id   AF-B4QC25-F1
#
_cell.length_a   1.000
_cell.length_b   1.000
_cell.length_c   1.000
_cell.angle_alpha   90.00
_cell.angle_beta   90.00
_cell.angle_gamma   90.00
#
_symmetry.space_group_name_H-M   'P 1'
#
loop_
_entity.id
_entity.type
_entity.pdbx_description
1 polymer ?
#
loop_
_entity_poly.entity_id
_entity_poly.type
_entity_poly.pdbx_seq_one_letter_code
_entity_poly.pdbx_strand_id
1 'polypeptide(L)'
;MSQINAPDLKDDISNIQVSASGSQWIYSVNVAEFRSLVKTLVGGVKTITWGFFNSKFQLTDTILASHEKIFGPEIVCSYIDLVYYAMEALDIYTINVNPNQQRTSGLISRSKEEKEVLEHFSGILTLQLALAFLCEHALNLTRLNADMMYLHQDSGLMNISYFKFDVNDDKCQLNQHRPVPFRLTPNVGEFITHFGITGPLSAAIVATARCFIQPNYKLCSILQTILRDEIIALQKKGFRECKLIEGSEDRYSEGNCMEHSVNIVNSAVDIIMTRFNKISYFDSIENKKISVLVQSATNIDNLCRMDPAWHPWL
;
A
#
# COMPACT_ATOMS: atom_id res chain seq x y z
N MET A 1 19.88 8.38 66.87
CA MET A 1 20.41 7.06 66.45
C MET A 1 19.37 6.50 65.49
N SER A 2 19.59 6.25 64.22
CA SER A 2 20.79 5.83 63.48
C SER A 2 20.68 6.26 62.02
N GLN A 3 21.81 6.65 61.44
CA GLN A 3 22.04 7.00 60.03
C GLN A 3 21.78 5.81 59.10
N ILE A 4 21.48 6.07 57.82
CA ILE A 4 22.10 5.41 56.65
C ILE A 4 22.07 6.39 55.46
N ASN A 5 23.22 6.52 54.83
CA ASN A 5 23.64 7.50 53.83
C ASN A 5 22.94 7.36 52.46
N ALA A 6 22.77 8.50 51.80
CA ALA A 6 22.63 8.58 50.34
C ALA A 6 23.99 8.39 49.66
N PRO A 7 24.07 7.65 48.54
CA PRO A 7 25.16 7.81 47.59
C PRO A 7 24.75 8.76 46.46
N ASP A 8 25.53 9.84 46.32
CA ASP A 8 25.69 10.61 45.08
C ASP A 8 26.11 9.66 43.95
N LEU A 9 25.31 9.56 42.88
CA LEU A 9 25.76 9.05 41.58
C LEU A 9 25.99 10.24 40.64
N LYS A 10 27.14 10.89 40.84
CA LYS A 10 27.89 11.52 39.75
C LYS A 10 28.97 10.52 39.32
N ASP A 11 29.24 10.51 38.03
CA ASP A 11 30.30 9.78 37.33
C ASP A 11 30.02 8.29 37.06
N ASP A 12 29.42 8.01 35.89
CA ASP A 12 29.71 6.83 35.06
C ASP A 12 29.19 7.01 33.62
N ILE A 13 29.66 8.06 32.94
CA ILE A 13 29.57 8.16 31.45
C ILE A 13 30.99 8.28 30.90
N SER A 14 31.80 7.26 31.13
CA SER A 14 33.05 7.08 30.41
C SER A 14 33.36 5.59 30.30
N ASN A 15 32.64 4.91 29.40
CA ASN A 15 33.15 3.82 28.55
C ASN A 15 31.98 3.11 27.85
N ILE A 16 31.53 3.66 26.73
CA ILE A 16 30.97 2.84 25.66
C ILE A 16 31.71 3.25 24.38
N GLN A 17 32.78 2.52 24.07
CA GLN A 17 33.33 2.48 22.72
C GLN A 17 32.31 1.74 21.83
N VAL A 18 31.44 2.48 21.15
CA VAL A 18 30.73 1.96 19.98
C VAL A 18 31.58 2.26 18.76
N SER A 19 32.26 1.22 18.27
CA SER A 19 32.75 1.17 16.91
C SER A 19 31.53 0.97 15.99
N ALA A 20 31.10 2.02 15.32
CA ALA A 20 30.12 1.93 14.24
C ALA A 20 30.44 2.98 13.18
N SER A 21 30.81 2.47 12.00
CA SER A 21 31.07 3.19 10.76
C SER A 21 29.98 4.23 10.49
N GLY A 22 30.40 5.48 10.36
CA GLY A 22 29.53 6.63 10.19
C GLY A 22 28.65 6.53 8.94
N SER A 23 27.37 6.25 9.15
CA SER A 23 26.30 6.72 8.28
C SER A 23 25.73 7.96 8.96
N GLN A 24 26.16 9.13 8.49
CA GLN A 24 25.73 10.42 9.00
C GLN A 24 24.28 10.64 8.61
N TRP A 25 23.34 10.17 9.44
CA TRP A 25 21.94 10.58 9.38
C TRP A 25 21.89 12.04 9.79
N ILE A 26 22.04 12.94 8.81
CA ILE A 26 21.70 14.34 8.98
C ILE A 26 20.17 14.40 9.09
N TYR A 27 19.64 14.18 10.29
CA TYR A 27 18.26 14.53 10.60
C TYR A 27 18.18 16.06 10.51
N SER A 28 17.56 16.58 9.45
CA SER A 28 17.10 17.97 9.45
C SER A 28 16.09 18.11 10.60
N VAL A 29 16.48 18.78 11.68
CA VAL A 29 15.66 18.96 12.88
C VAL A 29 14.48 19.88 12.54
N ASN A 30 13.37 19.31 12.05
CA ASN A 30 12.15 20.06 11.78
C ASN A 30 11.32 20.19 13.06
N VAL A 31 11.57 21.26 13.82
CA VAL A 31 10.86 21.57 15.08
C VAL A 31 9.34 21.55 14.91
N ALA A 32 8.81 21.84 13.71
CA ALA A 32 7.37 21.80 13.44
C ALA A 32 6.78 20.38 13.45
N GLU A 33 7.51 19.40 12.90
CA GLU A 33 7.08 17.99 12.87
C GLU A 33 7.07 17.40 14.28
N PHE A 34 8.12 17.67 15.06
CA PHE A 34 8.18 17.22 16.44
C PHE A 34 7.10 17.91 17.30
N ARG A 35 6.78 19.18 17.08
CA ARG A 35 5.62 19.82 17.74
C ARG A 35 4.31 19.11 17.42
N SER A 36 4.12 18.68 16.16
CA SER A 36 2.95 17.89 15.76
C SER A 36 2.90 16.53 16.46
N LEU A 37 4.04 15.85 16.58
CA LEU A 37 4.15 14.58 17.29
C LEU A 37 3.79 14.74 18.77
N VAL A 38 4.26 15.80 19.43
CA VAL A 38 3.93 16.11 20.82
C VAL A 38 2.44 16.41 21.00
N LYS A 39 1.76 17.05 20.03
CA LYS A 39 0.30 17.21 20.07
C LYS A 39 -0.43 15.87 20.06
N THR A 40 0.00 14.94 19.21
CA THR A 40 -0.59 13.59 19.16
C THR A 40 -0.38 12.85 20.47
N LEU A 41 0.83 12.93 21.04
CA LEU A 41 1.16 12.31 22.33
C LEU A 41 0.29 12.86 23.47
N VAL A 42 0.20 14.19 23.60
CA VAL A 42 -0.64 14.87 24.62
C VAL A 42 -2.13 14.56 24.39
N GLY A 43 -2.58 14.49 23.13
CA GLY A 43 -3.95 14.09 22.77
C GLY A 43 -4.28 12.65 23.16
N GLY A 44 -3.32 11.73 22.99
CA GLY A 44 -3.42 10.35 23.44
C GLY A 44 -3.55 10.26 24.96
N VAL A 45 -2.65 10.94 25.70
CA VAL A 45 -2.72 11.03 27.17
C VAL A 45 -4.09 11.54 27.61
N LYS A 46 -4.55 12.66 27.06
CA LYS A 46 -5.87 13.25 27.38
C LYS A 46 -7.02 12.28 27.14
N THR A 47 -7.01 11.55 26.02
CA THR A 47 -8.05 10.57 25.68
C THR A 47 -8.09 9.45 26.71
N ILE A 48 -6.93 8.91 27.09
CA ILE A 48 -6.83 7.87 28.13
C ILE A 48 -7.30 8.44 29.47
N THR A 49 -6.83 9.65 29.85
CA THR A 49 -7.26 10.35 31.09
C THR A 49 -8.77 10.49 31.17
N TRP A 50 -9.39 10.96 30.09
CA TRP A 50 -10.84 11.19 30.03
C TRP A 50 -11.64 9.88 30.03
N GLY A 51 -11.11 8.83 29.38
CA GLY A 51 -11.65 7.47 29.47
C GLY A 51 -11.72 6.96 30.91
N PHE A 52 -10.73 7.26 31.76
CA PHE A 52 -10.79 6.92 33.19
C PHE A 52 -11.93 7.65 33.92
N PHE A 53 -12.05 8.96 33.75
CA PHE A 53 -13.04 9.77 34.48
C PHE A 53 -14.50 9.49 34.06
N ASN A 54 -14.72 9.13 32.79
CA ASN A 54 -16.07 8.92 32.26
C ASN A 54 -16.57 7.48 32.31
N SER A 55 -15.74 6.55 32.75
CA SER A 55 -16.16 5.19 33.06
C SER A 55 -17.03 5.20 34.33
N LYS A 56 -18.28 5.66 34.21
CA LYS A 56 -19.28 5.64 35.30
C LYS A 56 -19.61 4.18 35.63
N PHE A 57 -19.20 3.75 36.82
CA PHE A 57 -19.51 2.45 37.38
C PHE A 57 -21.02 2.41 37.73
N GLN A 58 -21.81 1.59 37.05
CA GLN A 58 -23.15 1.25 37.53
C GLN A 58 -22.99 0.29 38.71
N LEU A 59 -23.13 0.84 39.92
CA LEU A 59 -23.25 0.06 41.13
C LEU A 59 -24.70 -0.46 41.19
N THR A 60 -24.94 -1.64 40.64
CA THR A 60 -26.15 -2.43 40.96
C THR A 60 -25.73 -3.57 41.85
N ASP A 61 -26.21 -3.51 43.10
CA ASP A 61 -26.06 -4.50 44.15
C ASP A 61 -26.27 -5.93 43.63
N THR A 62 -25.33 -6.84 43.91
CA THR A 62 -25.55 -8.18 44.51
C THR A 62 -24.20 -8.91 44.63
N ILE A 63 -23.71 -9.00 45.87
CA ILE A 63 -22.92 -10.11 46.48
C ILE A 63 -21.53 -10.45 45.89
N LEU A 64 -20.53 -10.40 46.79
CA LEU A 64 -19.11 -10.79 46.69
C LEU A 64 -18.18 -9.81 45.96
N ALA A 65 -17.59 -8.92 46.76
CA ALA A 65 -16.56 -7.97 46.39
C ALA A 65 -15.25 -8.66 45.97
N SER A 66 -15.12 -8.99 44.69
CA SER A 66 -13.83 -8.88 44.00
C SER A 66 -13.72 -7.46 43.44
N HIS A 67 -13.01 -6.57 44.14
CA HIS A 67 -12.56 -5.32 43.54
C HIS A 67 -11.56 -5.68 42.43
N GLU A 68 -12.04 -6.01 41.23
CA GLU A 68 -11.20 -6.00 40.05
C GLU A 68 -10.75 -4.56 39.85
N LYS A 69 -9.51 -4.29 40.28
CA LYS A 69 -8.81 -3.06 39.94
C LYS A 69 -8.82 -2.99 38.41
N ILE A 70 -9.48 -1.97 37.87
CA ILE A 70 -9.69 -1.73 36.43
C ILE A 70 -8.38 -1.88 35.63
N PHE A 71 -7.23 -1.64 36.28
CA PHE A 71 -5.91 -1.96 35.76
C PHE A 71 -5.01 -2.54 36.85
N GLY A 72 -4.18 -3.49 36.45
CA GLY A 72 -3.07 -3.98 37.28
C GLY A 72 -2.05 -2.86 37.54
N PRO A 73 -1.26 -2.96 38.62
CA PRO A 73 -0.25 -1.96 38.98
C PRO A 73 0.74 -1.65 37.84
N GLU A 74 1.05 -2.64 36.99
CA GLU A 74 1.95 -2.50 35.84
C GLU A 74 1.46 -1.51 34.77
N ILE A 75 0.15 -1.52 34.49
CA ILE A 75 -0.46 -0.64 33.48
C ILE A 75 -0.54 0.79 34.02
N VAL A 76 -0.76 0.95 35.32
CA VAL A 76 -0.73 2.25 35.99
C VAL A 76 0.68 2.85 35.92
N CYS A 77 1.73 2.06 36.18
CA CYS A 77 3.11 2.51 36.01
C CYS A 77 3.40 2.95 34.57
N SER A 78 2.98 2.16 33.58
CA SER A 78 3.16 2.50 32.16
C SER A 78 2.45 3.80 31.76
N TYR A 79 1.26 4.05 32.33
CA TYR A 79 0.54 5.31 32.10
C TYR A 79 1.24 6.49 32.78
N ILE A 80 1.78 6.32 33.99
CA ILE A 80 2.55 7.36 34.69
C ILE A 80 3.80 7.71 33.86
N ASP A 81 4.52 6.72 33.35
CA ASP A 81 5.68 6.94 32.48
C ASP A 81 5.28 7.69 31.21
N LEU A 82 4.18 7.29 30.58
CA LEU A 82 3.66 7.97 29.38
C LEU A 82 3.32 9.45 29.66
N VAL A 83 2.69 9.75 30.81
CA VAL A 83 2.38 11.12 31.22
C VAL A 83 3.66 11.90 31.51
N TYR A 84 4.62 11.30 32.21
CA TYR A 84 5.91 11.91 32.53
C TYR A 84 6.65 12.33 31.26
N TYR A 85 6.84 11.40 30.32
CA TYR A 85 7.53 11.69 29.06
C TYR A 85 6.74 12.65 28.16
N ALA A 86 5.41 12.61 28.17
CA ALA A 86 4.59 13.58 27.45
C ALA A 86 4.75 15.00 28.00
N MET A 87 4.87 15.15 29.32
CA MET A 87 5.11 16.43 29.97
C MET A 87 6.51 16.97 29.66
N GLU A 88 7.55 16.14 29.71
CA GLU A 88 8.90 16.58 29.29
C GLU A 88 8.94 16.97 27.80
N ALA A 89 8.22 16.25 26.94
CA ALA A 89 8.18 16.56 25.52
C ALA A 89 7.52 17.92 25.20
N LEU A 90 6.77 18.53 26.12
CA LEU A 90 6.21 19.87 25.96
C LEU A 90 7.30 20.96 25.89
N ASP A 91 8.50 20.70 26.40
CA ASP A 91 9.61 21.65 26.34
C ASP A 91 10.01 21.99 24.90
N ILE A 92 9.63 21.18 23.91
CA ILE A 92 9.81 21.52 22.49
C ILE A 92 9.09 22.81 22.08
N TYR A 93 8.04 23.21 22.80
CA TYR A 93 7.35 24.47 22.58
C TYR A 93 8.11 25.67 23.12
N THR A 94 9.08 25.46 24.01
CA THR A 94 9.98 26.51 24.51
C THR A 94 11.11 26.83 23.54
N ILE A 95 11.39 25.93 22.57
CA ILE A 95 12.39 26.16 21.51
C ILE A 95 11.90 27.29 20.61
N ASN A 96 12.47 28.48 20.77
CA ASN A 96 12.17 29.62 19.91
C ASN A 96 12.87 29.45 18.54
N VAL A 97 12.08 29.19 17.50
CA VAL A 97 12.57 29.22 16.12
C VAL A 97 12.45 30.69 15.65
N ASN A 98 13.46 31.49 15.98
CA ASN A 98 13.49 32.95 15.74
C ASN A 98 13.25 33.32 14.24
N PRO A 99 12.81 34.55 13.92
CA PRO A 99 11.78 34.87 12.93
C PRO A 99 12.32 35.09 11.50
N ASN A 100 13.60 34.78 11.28
CA ASN A 100 14.31 35.03 10.02
C ASN A 100 14.51 33.76 9.19
N GLN A 101 13.63 32.77 9.33
CA GLN A 101 13.43 31.83 8.24
C GLN A 101 12.80 32.59 7.07
N GLN A 102 13.67 33.22 6.25
CA GLN A 102 13.43 33.27 4.83
C GLN A 102 12.90 31.91 4.44
N ARG A 103 11.66 31.90 3.94
CA ARG A 103 11.00 30.74 3.35
C ARG A 103 11.92 30.19 2.27
N THR A 104 12.78 29.26 2.63
CA THR A 104 13.40 28.40 1.65
C THR A 104 12.29 27.48 1.17
N SER A 105 11.96 27.64 -0.11
CA SER A 105 10.90 26.97 -0.89
C SER A 105 9.56 27.71 -0.88
N GLY A 106 9.19 28.23 -2.05
CA GLY A 106 7.92 28.89 -2.32
C GLY A 106 6.70 27.98 -2.29
N LEU A 107 6.48 27.23 -1.20
CA LEU A 107 5.16 26.68 -0.90
C LEU A 107 4.43 27.66 0.02
N ILE A 108 3.38 28.27 -0.51
CA ILE A 108 2.33 28.92 0.27
C ILE A 108 1.90 27.94 1.37
N SER A 109 1.85 28.38 2.63
CA SER A 109 1.27 27.55 3.69
C SER A 109 -0.20 27.35 3.38
N ARG A 110 -0.54 26.18 2.85
CA ARG A 110 -1.91 25.78 2.50
C ARG A 110 -2.81 25.88 3.73
N SER A 111 -4.08 26.24 3.53
CA SER A 111 -5.03 26.29 4.64
C SER A 111 -5.22 24.89 5.23
N LYS A 112 -5.70 24.81 6.49
CA LYS A 112 -6.02 23.52 7.11
C LYS A 112 -7.03 22.73 6.29
N GLU A 113 -8.05 23.41 5.76
CA GLU A 113 -9.08 22.82 4.90
C GLU A 113 -8.48 22.29 3.59
N GLU A 114 -7.61 23.08 2.94
CA GLU A 114 -6.92 22.66 1.71
C GLU A 114 -6.07 21.41 1.96
N LYS A 115 -5.39 21.35 3.11
CA LYS A 115 -4.63 20.16 3.50
C LYS A 115 -5.52 18.93 3.66
N GLU A 116 -6.65 19.04 4.36
CA GLU A 116 -7.58 17.93 4.56
C GLU A 116 -8.17 17.43 3.22
N VAL A 117 -8.49 18.36 2.31
CA VAL A 117 -8.98 18.02 0.95
C VAL A 117 -7.91 17.28 0.14
N LEU A 118 -6.65 17.75 0.18
CA LEU A 118 -5.55 17.10 -0.54
C LEU A 118 -5.21 15.72 0.04
N GLU A 119 -5.28 15.56 1.36
CA GLU A 119 -5.10 14.27 2.02
C GLU A 119 -6.22 13.29 1.61
N HIS A 120 -7.47 13.76 1.56
CA HIS A 120 -8.59 12.95 1.08
C HIS A 120 -8.40 12.53 -0.38
N PHE A 121 -8.11 13.49 -1.26
CA PHE A 121 -7.84 13.24 -2.68
C PHE A 121 -6.72 12.21 -2.87
N SER A 122 -5.58 12.41 -2.21
CA SER A 122 -4.43 11.51 -2.28
C SER A 122 -4.78 10.12 -1.76
N GLY A 123 -5.56 10.03 -0.70
CA GLY A 123 -6.05 8.78 -0.13
C GLY A 123 -6.91 7.99 -1.13
N ILE A 124 -7.92 8.63 -1.72
CA ILE A 124 -8.79 7.99 -2.71
C ILE A 124 -8.01 7.56 -3.95
N LEU A 125 -7.17 8.44 -4.49
CA LEU A 125 -6.37 8.12 -5.68
C LEU A 125 -5.41 6.95 -5.43
N THR A 126 -4.80 6.87 -4.24
CA THR A 126 -3.94 5.74 -3.85
C THR A 126 -4.70 4.42 -3.86
N LEU A 127 -5.95 4.40 -3.38
CA LEU A 127 -6.79 3.20 -3.40
C LEU A 127 -7.20 2.80 -4.83
N GLN A 128 -7.51 3.77 -5.69
CA GLN A 128 -7.84 3.49 -7.09
C GLN A 128 -6.63 2.95 -7.86
N LEU A 129 -5.44 3.51 -7.62
CA LEU A 129 -4.18 3.02 -8.18
C LEU A 129 -3.83 1.62 -7.65
N ALA A 130 -4.08 1.33 -6.37
CA ALA A 130 -3.91 -0.02 -5.83
C ALA A 130 -4.74 -1.06 -6.60
N LEU A 131 -6.02 -0.77 -6.83
CA LEU A 131 -6.89 -1.65 -7.60
C LEU A 131 -6.39 -1.81 -9.05
N ALA A 132 -6.04 -0.71 -9.70
CA ALA A 132 -5.54 -0.72 -11.07
C ALA A 132 -4.25 -1.54 -11.23
N PHE A 133 -3.27 -1.35 -10.33
CA PHE A 133 -2.00 -2.06 -10.35
C PHE A 133 -2.18 -3.56 -10.07
N LEU A 134 -3.07 -3.90 -9.13
CA LEU A 134 -3.42 -5.29 -8.87
C LEU A 134 -4.05 -5.93 -10.11
N CYS A 135 -4.99 -5.27 -10.77
CA CYS A 135 -5.65 -5.79 -11.96
C CYS A 135 -4.67 -5.92 -13.15
N GLU A 136 -3.82 -4.90 -13.40
CA GLU A 136 -2.79 -4.96 -14.45
C GLU A 136 -1.87 -6.18 -14.26
N HIS A 137 -1.41 -6.41 -13.02
CA HIS A 137 -0.52 -7.51 -12.70
C HIS A 137 -1.22 -8.88 -12.64
N ALA A 138 -2.28 -9.01 -11.83
CA ALA A 138 -2.90 -10.28 -11.51
C ALA A 138 -3.71 -10.85 -12.69
N LEU A 139 -4.50 -9.99 -13.37
CA LEU A 139 -5.30 -10.38 -14.55
C LEU A 139 -4.50 -10.31 -15.85
N ASN A 140 -3.28 -9.76 -15.83
CA ASN A 140 -2.46 -9.56 -17.02
C ASN A 140 -3.16 -8.65 -18.05
N LEU A 141 -3.77 -7.56 -17.59
CA LEU A 141 -4.43 -6.61 -18.49
C LEU A 141 -3.41 -5.87 -19.37
N THR A 142 -3.89 -5.16 -20.37
CA THR A 142 -3.10 -4.22 -21.17
C THR A 142 -2.33 -3.25 -20.28
N ARG A 143 -1.15 -2.86 -20.76
CA ARG A 143 -0.31 -1.88 -20.07
C ARG A 143 -1.09 -0.59 -19.86
N LEU A 144 -1.14 -0.13 -18.63
CA LEU A 144 -1.83 1.11 -18.30
C LEU A 144 -0.99 2.28 -18.82
N ASN A 145 -1.51 2.98 -19.83
CA ASN A 145 -0.93 4.22 -20.33
C ASN A 145 -1.55 5.43 -19.62
N ALA A 146 -0.84 6.56 -19.63
CA ALA A 146 -1.31 7.81 -19.04
C ALA A 146 -2.59 8.35 -19.70
N ASP A 147 -2.76 8.17 -21.02
CA ASP A 147 -3.93 8.58 -21.79
C ASP A 147 -5.20 7.76 -21.48
N MET A 148 -5.05 6.60 -20.85
CA MET A 148 -6.16 5.75 -20.43
C MET A 148 -6.71 6.14 -19.05
N MET A 149 -5.98 6.94 -18.26
CA MET A 149 -6.33 7.29 -16.88
C MET A 149 -6.99 8.67 -16.81
N TYR A 150 -8.27 8.68 -16.46
CA TYR A 150 -9.04 9.91 -16.24
C TYR A 150 -9.20 10.15 -14.74
N LEU A 151 -8.70 11.29 -14.27
CA LEU A 151 -8.73 11.68 -12.86
C LEU A 151 -9.79 12.75 -12.60
N HIS A 152 -10.68 12.46 -11.66
CA HIS A 152 -11.63 13.43 -11.12
C HIS A 152 -10.91 14.29 -10.07
N GLN A 153 -10.62 15.55 -10.42
CA GLN A 153 -9.79 16.47 -9.63
C GLN A 153 -10.40 16.83 -8.26
N ASP A 154 -11.71 16.68 -8.11
CA ASP A 154 -12.47 17.01 -6.91
C ASP A 154 -12.51 15.87 -5.88
N SER A 155 -12.40 14.62 -6.34
CA SER A 155 -12.69 13.43 -5.54
C SER A 155 -11.55 12.42 -5.47
N GLY A 156 -10.56 12.52 -6.36
CA GLY A 156 -9.49 11.52 -6.48
C GLY A 156 -9.93 10.21 -7.13
N LEU A 157 -11.17 10.14 -7.64
CA LEU A 157 -11.64 9.01 -8.41
C LEU A 157 -10.87 8.91 -9.73
N MET A 158 -10.57 7.68 -10.13
CA MET A 158 -9.86 7.37 -11.36
C MET A 158 -10.71 6.43 -12.21
N ASN A 159 -10.87 6.76 -13.48
CA ASN A 159 -11.51 5.91 -14.47
C ASN A 159 -10.48 5.46 -15.51
N ILE A 160 -10.50 4.17 -15.86
CA ILE A 160 -9.64 3.59 -16.89
C ILE A 160 -10.51 3.32 -18.12
N SER A 161 -10.28 4.07 -19.21
CA SER A 161 -11.15 4.02 -20.39
C SER A 161 -11.05 2.73 -21.19
N TYR A 162 -9.94 2.02 -21.08
CA TYR A 162 -9.67 0.82 -21.87
C TYR A 162 -8.83 -0.19 -21.11
N PHE A 163 -9.29 -1.44 -21.10
CA PHE A 163 -8.53 -2.59 -20.65
C PHE A 163 -8.98 -3.84 -21.42
N LYS A 164 -8.03 -4.70 -21.77
CA LYS A 164 -8.28 -6.07 -22.26
C LYS A 164 -7.25 -7.01 -21.65
N PHE A 165 -7.50 -8.32 -21.72
CA PHE A 165 -6.46 -9.30 -21.41
C PHE A 165 -5.34 -9.21 -22.44
N ASP A 166 -4.09 -9.17 -21.97
CA ASP A 166 -2.92 -9.20 -22.83
C ASP A 166 -2.56 -10.66 -23.15
N VAL A 167 -3.14 -11.12 -24.26
CA VAL A 167 -3.04 -12.48 -24.80
C VAL A 167 -2.26 -12.41 -26.11
N ASN A 168 -1.34 -13.35 -26.32
CA ASN A 168 -0.64 -13.49 -27.59
C ASN A 168 -1.59 -14.03 -28.67
N ASP A 169 -1.68 -13.34 -29.81
CA ASP A 169 -2.55 -13.68 -30.94
C ASP A 169 -2.28 -15.10 -31.50
N ASP A 170 -1.03 -15.57 -31.49
CA ASP A 170 -0.66 -16.87 -32.09
C ASP A 170 -0.94 -18.06 -31.16
N LYS A 171 -0.68 -17.90 -29.86
CA LYS A 171 -0.75 -18.98 -28.87
C LYS A 171 -1.97 -18.92 -27.97
N CYS A 172 -2.74 -17.82 -28.03
CA CYS A 172 -3.86 -17.53 -27.13
C CYS A 172 -3.48 -17.61 -25.63
N GLN A 173 -2.20 -17.42 -25.29
CA GLN A 173 -1.68 -17.48 -23.93
C GLN A 173 -1.39 -16.09 -23.36
N LEU A 174 -1.56 -15.92 -22.05
CA LEU A 174 -1.23 -14.68 -21.35
C LEU A 174 0.26 -14.35 -21.46
N ASN A 175 0.59 -13.12 -21.81
CA ASN A 175 1.98 -12.68 -21.89
C ASN A 175 2.59 -12.52 -20.49
N GLN A 176 3.51 -13.41 -20.11
CA GLN A 176 4.10 -13.43 -18.76
C GLN A 176 5.39 -12.60 -18.62
N HIS A 177 6.06 -12.26 -19.73
CA HIS A 177 7.35 -11.57 -19.69
C HIS A 177 7.15 -10.06 -19.88
N ARG A 178 7.02 -9.35 -18.76
CA ARG A 178 6.95 -7.88 -18.75
C ARG A 178 8.10 -7.29 -17.93
N PRO A 179 8.77 -6.21 -18.41
CA PRO A 179 9.87 -5.58 -17.67
C PRO A 179 9.44 -5.09 -16.28
N VAL A 180 8.28 -4.43 -16.18
CA VAL A 180 7.68 -4.02 -14.91
C VAL A 180 6.29 -4.62 -14.74
N PRO A 181 5.84 -4.92 -13.50
CA PRO A 181 4.56 -5.59 -13.25
C PRO A 181 3.32 -4.69 -13.38
N PHE A 182 3.46 -3.37 -13.14
CA PHE A 182 2.38 -2.38 -13.22
C PHE A 182 2.96 -0.95 -13.36
N ARG A 183 2.11 0.04 -13.69
CA ARG A 183 2.52 1.46 -13.86
C ARG A 183 2.81 2.20 -12.53
N LEU A 184 3.97 1.95 -11.92
CA LEU A 184 4.50 2.78 -10.83
C LEU A 184 5.72 3.58 -11.29
N THR A 185 5.46 4.59 -12.11
CA THR A 185 6.46 5.50 -12.68
C THR A 185 6.92 6.56 -11.67
N PRO A 186 8.02 7.30 -11.95
CA PRO A 186 8.54 8.30 -11.02
C PRO A 186 7.54 9.35 -10.58
N ASN A 187 6.68 9.92 -11.45
CA ASN A 187 5.76 10.97 -11.01
C ASN A 187 4.62 10.39 -10.16
N VAL A 188 4.13 9.19 -10.48
CA VAL A 188 3.15 8.50 -9.65
C VAL A 188 3.76 8.18 -8.28
N GLY A 189 5.01 7.73 -8.26
CA GLY A 189 5.73 7.43 -7.04
C GLY A 189 6.02 8.66 -6.18
N GLU A 190 6.34 9.79 -6.80
CA GLU A 190 6.51 11.08 -6.14
C GLU A 190 5.19 11.59 -5.56
N PHE A 191 4.10 11.49 -6.32
CA PHE A 191 2.76 11.88 -5.88
C PHE A 191 2.28 11.07 -4.67
N ILE A 192 2.38 9.75 -4.72
CA ILE A 192 1.96 8.86 -3.61
C ILE A 192 2.93 8.96 -2.43
N THR A 193 4.20 9.30 -2.68
CA THR A 193 5.34 9.25 -1.77
C THR A 193 5.77 7.84 -1.39
N HIS A 194 7.03 7.70 -0.96
CA HIS A 194 7.57 6.42 -0.48
C HIS A 194 6.78 5.82 0.70
N PHE A 195 6.31 6.66 1.62
CA PHE A 195 5.48 6.23 2.76
C PHE A 195 4.10 5.75 2.30
N GLY A 196 3.50 6.44 1.32
CA GLY A 196 2.24 6.02 0.71
C GLY A 196 2.37 4.66 0.00
N ILE A 197 3.47 4.46 -0.72
CA ILE A 197 3.77 3.22 -1.44
C ILE A 197 3.94 2.04 -0.47
N THR A 198 4.81 2.21 0.53
CA THR A 198 5.17 1.12 1.46
C THR A 198 4.08 0.82 2.50
N GLY A 199 3.23 1.81 2.80
CA GLY A 199 2.09 1.67 3.69
C GLY A 199 0.77 1.48 2.93
N PRO A 200 -0.06 2.54 2.77
CA PRO A 200 -1.42 2.45 2.24
C PRO A 200 -1.56 1.71 0.90
N LEU A 201 -0.73 2.02 -0.10
CA LEU A 201 -0.81 1.40 -1.42
C LEU A 201 -0.58 -0.12 -1.35
N SER A 202 0.53 -0.53 -0.74
CA SER A 202 0.87 -1.95 -0.58
C SER A 202 -0.17 -2.70 0.24
N ALA A 203 -0.65 -2.09 1.34
CA ALA A 203 -1.70 -2.67 2.16
C ALA A 203 -3.01 -2.83 1.40
N ALA A 204 -3.41 -1.82 0.62
CA ALA A 204 -4.61 -1.85 -0.22
C ALA A 204 -4.52 -2.94 -1.29
N ILE A 205 -3.39 -3.05 -2.02
CA ILE A 205 -3.19 -4.11 -3.02
C ILE A 205 -3.37 -5.50 -2.39
N VAL A 206 -2.75 -5.75 -1.24
CA VAL A 206 -2.85 -7.04 -0.54
C VAL A 206 -4.27 -7.29 -0.03
N ALA A 207 -4.93 -6.28 0.54
CA ALA A 207 -6.30 -6.40 1.03
C ALA A 207 -7.28 -6.71 -0.12
N THR A 208 -7.17 -5.99 -1.25
CA THR A 208 -7.99 -6.23 -2.44
C THR A 208 -7.73 -7.63 -3.01
N ALA A 209 -6.47 -8.08 -3.07
CA ALA A 209 -6.14 -9.44 -3.52
C ALA A 209 -6.79 -10.51 -2.62
N ARG A 210 -6.86 -10.29 -1.30
CA ARG A 210 -7.59 -11.17 -0.38
C ARG A 210 -9.08 -11.17 -0.63
N CYS A 211 -9.69 -10.01 -0.87
CA CYS A 211 -11.11 -9.91 -1.21
C CYS A 211 -11.46 -10.70 -2.48
N PHE A 212 -10.53 -10.91 -3.40
CA PHE A 212 -10.77 -11.78 -4.57
C PHE A 212 -10.72 -13.28 -4.24
N ILE A 213 -10.05 -13.69 -3.15
CA ILE A 213 -9.79 -15.09 -2.82
C ILE A 213 -10.68 -15.59 -1.68
N GLN A 214 -10.98 -14.75 -0.69
CA GLN A 214 -11.64 -15.15 0.55
C GLN A 214 -12.83 -14.26 0.90
N PRO A 215 -14.01 -14.82 1.23
CA PRO A 215 -14.39 -16.24 1.21
C PRO A 215 -14.72 -16.76 -0.20
N ASN A 216 -14.43 -18.03 -0.48
CA ASN A 216 -14.54 -18.76 -1.77
C ASN A 216 -15.43 -18.11 -2.84
N TYR A 217 -14.92 -17.06 -3.49
CA TYR A 217 -15.63 -16.36 -4.54
C TYR A 217 -15.60 -17.21 -5.79
N LYS A 218 -16.69 -17.17 -6.58
CA LYS A 218 -16.81 -17.82 -7.90
C LYS A 218 -15.86 -17.22 -8.95
N LEU A 219 -14.75 -16.59 -8.53
CA LEU A 219 -13.80 -15.89 -9.39
C LEU A 219 -13.25 -16.81 -10.47
N CYS A 220 -12.88 -18.05 -10.12
CA CYS A 220 -12.46 -19.05 -11.12
C CYS A 220 -13.54 -19.24 -12.20
N SER A 221 -14.79 -19.46 -11.80
CA SER A 221 -15.91 -19.66 -12.74
C SER A 221 -16.20 -18.42 -13.60
N ILE A 222 -16.11 -17.22 -13.00
CA ILE A 222 -16.30 -15.94 -13.70
C ILE A 222 -15.17 -15.76 -14.72
N LEU A 223 -13.91 -15.95 -14.32
CA LEU A 223 -12.75 -15.84 -15.21
C LEU A 223 -12.79 -16.89 -16.32
N GLN A 224 -13.17 -18.14 -16.01
CA GLN A 224 -13.35 -19.18 -17.03
C GLN A 224 -14.38 -18.75 -18.09
N THR A 225 -15.47 -18.11 -17.66
CA THR A 225 -16.51 -17.62 -18.59
C THR A 225 -15.97 -16.49 -19.46
N ILE A 226 -15.37 -15.46 -18.84
CA ILE A 226 -14.87 -14.28 -19.56
C ILE A 226 -13.72 -14.65 -20.50
N LEU A 227 -12.71 -15.38 -20.02
CA LEU A 227 -11.54 -15.75 -20.83
C LEU A 227 -11.90 -16.71 -21.96
N ARG A 228 -12.91 -17.55 -21.79
CA ARG A 228 -13.39 -18.42 -22.87
C ARG A 228 -13.96 -17.61 -24.02
N ASP A 229 -14.78 -16.60 -23.73
CA ASP A 229 -15.34 -15.72 -24.76
C ASP A 229 -14.23 -14.94 -25.48
N GLU A 230 -13.24 -14.44 -24.75
CA GLU A 230 -12.07 -13.75 -25.32
C GLU A 230 -11.23 -14.67 -26.22
N ILE A 231 -10.90 -15.88 -25.77
CA ILE A 231 -10.11 -16.85 -26.57
C ILE A 231 -10.86 -17.26 -27.83
N ILE A 232 -12.18 -17.48 -27.75
CA ILE A 232 -13.01 -17.78 -28.92
C ILE A 232 -13.03 -16.60 -29.90
N ALA A 233 -13.12 -15.37 -29.40
CA ALA A 233 -13.08 -14.17 -30.25
C ALA A 233 -11.74 -14.03 -30.98
N LEU A 234 -10.62 -14.27 -30.29
CA LEU A 234 -9.27 -14.25 -30.87
C LEU A 234 -9.09 -15.33 -31.95
N GLN A 235 -9.48 -16.57 -31.66
CA GLN A 235 -9.40 -17.67 -32.63
C GLN A 235 -10.24 -17.40 -33.89
N LYS A 236 -11.45 -16.85 -33.73
CA LYS A 236 -12.29 -16.45 -34.88
C LYS A 236 -11.66 -15.34 -35.70
N LYS A 237 -10.94 -14.40 -35.08
CA LYS A 237 -10.21 -13.36 -35.79
C LYS A 237 -9.08 -13.96 -36.62
N GLY A 238 -8.23 -14.81 -36.03
CA GLY A 238 -7.14 -15.48 -36.76
C GLY A 238 -7.64 -16.32 -37.94
N PHE A 239 -8.75 -17.05 -37.77
CA PHE A 239 -9.34 -17.84 -38.85
C PHE A 239 -9.92 -16.99 -39.99
N ARG A 240 -10.45 -15.80 -39.69
CA ARG A 240 -10.93 -14.85 -40.71
C ARG A 240 -9.78 -14.24 -41.52
N GLU A 241 -8.67 -13.93 -40.87
CA GLU A 241 -7.48 -13.40 -41.55
C GLU A 241 -6.83 -14.46 -42.46
N CYS A 242 -6.70 -15.71 -42.02
CA CYS A 242 -6.20 -16.80 -42.88
C CYS A 242 -7.11 -17.10 -44.09
N LYS A 243 -8.44 -17.05 -43.92
CA LYS A 243 -9.39 -17.28 -45.02
C LYS A 243 -9.38 -16.21 -46.11
N LEU A 244 -8.91 -15.00 -45.81
CA LEU A 244 -8.74 -13.95 -46.82
C LEU A 244 -7.49 -14.18 -47.69
N ILE A 245 -6.53 -14.95 -47.20
CA ILE A 245 -5.26 -15.24 -47.85
C ILE A 245 -5.33 -16.57 -48.63
N GLU A 246 -6.03 -17.57 -48.09
CA GLU A 246 -6.17 -18.89 -48.72
C GLU A 246 -7.65 -19.21 -48.97
N GLY A 247 -8.07 -19.12 -50.22
CA GLY A 247 -9.43 -19.36 -50.69
C GLY A 247 -9.83 -20.85 -50.74
N SER A 248 -9.58 -21.61 -49.68
CA SER A 248 -9.92 -23.04 -49.61
C SER A 248 -10.75 -23.37 -48.36
N GLU A 249 -11.95 -23.90 -48.60
CA GLU A 249 -12.78 -24.56 -47.60
C GLU A 249 -12.11 -25.86 -47.17
N ASP A 250 -11.64 -25.95 -45.92
CA ASP A 250 -11.43 -27.24 -45.28
C ASP A 250 -12.13 -27.28 -43.92
N ARG A 251 -13.15 -28.14 -43.86
CA ARG A 251 -13.99 -28.43 -42.70
C ARG A 251 -13.50 -29.70 -42.02
N TYR A 252 -12.36 -29.68 -41.35
CA TYR A 252 -11.96 -30.80 -40.48
C TYR A 252 -11.19 -30.28 -39.26
N SER A 253 -11.63 -30.69 -38.06
CA SER A 253 -11.00 -30.54 -36.71
C SER A 253 -11.71 -29.67 -35.66
N GLU A 254 -13.04 -29.56 -35.68
CA GLU A 254 -13.79 -28.77 -34.68
C GLU A 254 -13.70 -29.35 -33.24
N GLY A 255 -13.62 -30.69 -33.10
CA GLY A 255 -13.57 -31.35 -31.79
C GLY A 255 -12.26 -31.14 -31.01
N ASN A 256 -11.12 -31.16 -31.69
CA ASN A 256 -9.79 -30.98 -31.08
C ASN A 256 -9.53 -29.51 -30.68
N CYS A 257 -10.17 -28.57 -31.38
CA CYS A 257 -10.09 -27.14 -31.11
C CYS A 257 -10.79 -26.77 -29.78
N MET A 258 -11.97 -27.35 -29.52
CA MET A 258 -12.73 -27.07 -28.32
C MET A 258 -12.01 -27.53 -27.03
N GLU A 259 -11.43 -28.73 -27.05
CA GLU A 259 -10.64 -29.25 -25.93
C GLU A 259 -9.37 -28.41 -25.70
N HIS A 260 -8.69 -28.02 -26.79
CA HIS A 260 -7.54 -27.13 -26.72
C HIS A 260 -7.89 -25.76 -26.10
N SER A 261 -9.01 -25.16 -26.49
CA SER A 261 -9.48 -23.90 -25.92
C SER A 261 -9.82 -24.01 -24.44
N VAL A 262 -10.43 -25.11 -24.00
CA VAL A 262 -10.67 -25.38 -22.57
C VAL A 262 -9.36 -25.46 -21.79
N ASN A 263 -8.35 -26.14 -22.33
CA ASN A 263 -7.04 -26.26 -21.70
C ASN A 263 -6.32 -24.91 -21.58
N ILE A 264 -6.39 -24.06 -22.61
CA ILE A 264 -5.82 -22.70 -22.57
C ILE A 264 -6.54 -21.85 -21.51
N VAL A 265 -7.88 -21.87 -21.48
CA VAL A 265 -8.67 -21.12 -20.49
C VAL A 265 -8.29 -21.55 -19.07
N ASN A 266 -8.26 -22.85 -18.79
CA ASN A 266 -7.91 -23.36 -17.47
C ASN A 266 -6.49 -22.95 -17.07
N SER A 267 -5.52 -23.06 -17.99
CA SER A 267 -4.15 -22.62 -17.74
C SER A 267 -4.07 -21.12 -17.43
N ALA A 268 -4.79 -20.27 -18.17
CA ALA A 268 -4.84 -18.83 -17.94
C ALA A 268 -5.45 -18.49 -16.56
N VAL A 269 -6.54 -19.16 -16.19
CA VAL A 269 -7.19 -19.00 -14.89
C VAL A 269 -6.25 -19.42 -13.76
N ASP A 270 -5.56 -20.55 -13.90
CA ASP A 270 -4.59 -21.04 -12.89
C ASP A 270 -3.45 -20.03 -12.68
N ILE A 271 -2.94 -19.42 -13.75
CA ILE A 271 -1.91 -18.36 -13.68
C ILE A 271 -2.46 -17.15 -12.89
N ILE A 272 -3.65 -16.68 -13.22
CA ILE A 272 -4.28 -15.52 -12.56
C ILE A 272 -4.52 -15.81 -11.08
N MET A 273 -5.10 -16.95 -10.76
CA MET A 273 -5.36 -17.38 -9.39
C MET A 273 -4.06 -17.54 -8.60
N THR A 274 -3.00 -18.06 -9.22
CA THR A 274 -1.67 -18.15 -8.60
C THR A 274 -1.11 -16.77 -8.28
N ARG A 275 -1.31 -15.76 -9.14
CA ARG A 275 -0.86 -14.38 -8.89
C ARG A 275 -1.63 -13.73 -7.74
N PHE A 276 -2.95 -13.85 -7.71
CA PHE A 276 -3.76 -13.38 -6.58
C PHE A 276 -3.32 -14.05 -5.27
N ASN A 277 -3.18 -15.37 -5.26
CA ASN A 277 -2.71 -16.11 -4.07
C ASN A 277 -1.30 -15.69 -3.66
N LYS A 278 -0.39 -15.43 -4.59
CA LYS A 278 0.94 -14.93 -4.26
C LYS A 278 0.88 -13.59 -3.53
N ILE A 279 -0.01 -12.68 -3.91
CA ILE A 279 -0.11 -11.34 -3.31
C ILE A 279 -0.91 -11.34 -2.00
N SER A 280 -1.89 -12.23 -1.86
CA SER A 280 -2.84 -12.21 -0.74
C SER A 280 -2.24 -12.61 0.61
N TYR A 281 -1.12 -13.35 0.67
CA TYR A 281 -0.50 -13.74 1.94
C TYR A 281 0.39 -12.62 2.49
N PHE A 282 0.11 -12.21 3.73
CA PHE A 282 0.87 -11.21 4.48
C PHE A 282 1.81 -11.84 5.53
N ASP A 283 1.84 -13.17 5.63
CA ASP A 283 2.52 -13.84 6.73
C ASP A 283 4.03 -13.90 6.53
N SER A 284 4.75 -13.54 7.60
CA SER A 284 6.18 -13.28 7.77
C SER A 284 6.67 -11.90 7.27
N ILE A 285 7.18 -11.13 8.23
CA ILE A 285 7.85 -9.82 8.07
C ILE A 285 8.97 -9.86 7.00
N GLU A 286 9.49 -11.05 6.71
CA GLU A 286 10.65 -11.29 5.85
C GLU A 286 10.30 -11.47 4.36
N ASN A 287 9.05 -11.72 3.98
CA ASN A 287 8.68 -12.04 2.59
C ASN A 287 7.47 -11.25 2.07
N LYS A 288 7.53 -9.91 2.14
CA LYS A 288 6.52 -9.06 1.48
C LYS A 288 6.62 -9.18 -0.04
N LYS A 289 5.91 -10.16 -0.64
CA LYS A 289 5.87 -10.38 -2.10
C LYS A 289 5.45 -9.13 -2.88
N ILE A 290 4.56 -8.32 -2.32
CA ILE A 290 4.20 -7.02 -2.90
C ILE A 290 5.39 -6.04 -2.94
N SER A 291 6.28 -6.06 -1.93
CA SER A 291 7.47 -5.22 -1.91
C SER A 291 8.42 -5.54 -3.05
N VAL A 292 8.55 -6.82 -3.42
CA VAL A 292 9.35 -7.26 -4.57
C VAL A 292 8.75 -6.74 -5.88
N LEU A 293 7.42 -6.78 -6.01
CA LEU A 293 6.74 -6.23 -7.19
C LEU A 293 6.90 -4.71 -7.27
N VAL A 294 6.76 -3.99 -6.15
CA VAL A 294 6.99 -2.54 -6.06
C VAL A 294 8.42 -2.21 -6.44
N GLN A 295 9.41 -2.92 -5.89
CA GLN A 295 10.82 -2.73 -6.23
C GLN A 295 11.10 -2.98 -7.71
N SER A 296 10.47 -4.02 -8.29
CA SER A 296 10.58 -4.29 -9.73
C SER A 296 9.93 -3.20 -10.58
N ALA A 297 8.82 -2.62 -10.12
CA ALA A 297 8.09 -1.57 -10.82
C ALA A 297 8.80 -0.21 -10.81
N THR A 298 9.51 0.12 -9.73
CA THR A 298 10.28 1.36 -9.59
C THR A 298 11.73 1.25 -10.06
N ASN A 299 12.18 0.04 -10.43
CA ASN A 299 13.55 -0.20 -10.88
C ASN A 299 13.80 0.49 -12.24
N ILE A 300 14.85 1.31 -12.29
CA ILE A 300 15.21 2.11 -13.47
C ILE A 300 15.59 1.23 -14.67
N ASP A 301 16.31 0.13 -14.45
CA ASP A 301 16.71 -0.82 -15.50
C ASP A 301 15.50 -1.55 -16.11
N ASN A 302 14.45 -1.78 -15.31
CA ASN A 302 13.20 -2.34 -15.82
C ASN A 302 12.37 -1.28 -16.56
N LEU A 303 12.31 -0.06 -16.03
CA LEU A 303 11.57 1.05 -16.64
C LEU A 303 12.18 1.47 -17.99
N CYS A 304 13.51 1.47 -18.14
CA CYS A 304 14.16 1.86 -19.39
C CYS A 304 13.96 0.83 -20.52
N ARG A 305 13.56 -0.40 -20.18
CA ARG A 305 13.19 -1.46 -21.14
C ARG A 305 11.75 -1.37 -21.62
N MET A 306 10.96 -0.45 -21.07
CA MET A 306 9.59 -0.21 -21.51
C MET A 306 9.57 0.56 -22.84
N ASP A 307 8.53 0.34 -23.63
CA ASP A 307 8.29 1.10 -24.85
C ASP A 307 8.22 2.62 -24.53
N PRO A 308 8.92 3.49 -25.27
CA PRO A 308 8.84 4.94 -25.08
C PRO A 308 7.41 5.51 -25.15
N ALA A 309 6.50 4.91 -25.94
CA ALA A 309 5.10 5.32 -26.01
C ALA A 309 4.32 5.03 -24.72
N TRP A 310 4.84 4.17 -23.84
CA TRP A 310 4.30 3.96 -22.50
C TRP A 310 4.66 5.11 -21.53
N HIS A 311 5.59 5.99 -21.92
CA HIS A 311 6.10 7.11 -21.14
C HIS A 311 6.60 6.67 -19.74
N PRO A 312 7.65 5.84 -19.64
CA PRO A 312 8.16 5.34 -18.37
C PRO A 312 8.70 6.41 -17.42
N TRP A 313 9.00 7.61 -17.93
CA TRP A 313 9.45 8.77 -17.14
C TRP A 313 8.29 9.58 -16.53
N LEU A 314 7.03 9.34 -16.95
CA LEU A 314 5.83 9.99 -16.41
C LEU A 314 5.16 9.14 -15.35
#